data_AF-A0A8S2SWM0-F1
#
_entry.id   AF-A0A8S2SWM0-F1
#
_cell.length_a   1.000
_cell.length_b   1.000
_cell.length_c   1.000
_cell.angle_alpha   90.00
_cell.angle_beta   90.00
_cell.angle_gamma   90.00
#
_symmetry.space_group_name_H-M   'P 1'
#
loop_
_entity.id
_entity.type
_entity.pdbx_description
1 polymer ?
#
loop_
_entity_poly.entity_id
_entity_poly.type
_entity_poly.pdbx_seq_one_letter_code
_entity_poly.pdbx_strand_id
1 'polypeptide(L)' 'GTMLTYLEHDIIPFPDIEGIDLGPAMKRKNFTEENIFQYADEFFVALNLTRVPDRFWNLSIFKKIPNRHMACHPT' A
#
# COMPACT_ATOMS: atom_id res chain seq x y z
N GLY A 1 4.52 3.78 -13.13
CA GLY A 1 4.51 5.19 -12.69
C GLY A 1 4.51 6.04 -13.93
N THR A 2 3.53 6.91 -14.08
CA THR A 2 3.38 7.80 -15.24
C THR A 2 4.53 8.81 -15.28
N MET A 3 4.93 9.17 -16.51
CA MET A 3 6.09 10.03 -16.82
C MET A 3 6.09 11.40 -16.11
N LEU A 4 4.94 11.88 -15.64
CA LEU A 4 4.79 13.21 -15.03
C LEU A 4 5.18 13.28 -13.55
N THR A 5 5.24 12.16 -12.80
CA THR A 5 5.61 12.21 -11.37
C THR A 5 7.05 12.67 -11.16
N TYR A 6 7.93 12.49 -12.15
CA TYR A 6 9.32 12.97 -12.08
C TYR A 6 9.43 14.51 -12.12
N LEU A 7 8.38 15.21 -12.56
CA LEU A 7 8.33 16.66 -12.61
C LEU A 7 7.70 17.27 -11.37
N GLU A 8 7.22 16.47 -10.39
CA GLU A 8 6.55 17.01 -9.20
C GLU A 8 7.38 18.09 -8.52
N HIS A 9 8.69 17.88 -8.38
CA HIS A 9 9.57 18.87 -7.77
C HIS A 9 9.59 20.22 -8.52
N ASP A 10 9.35 20.23 -9.83
CA ASP A 10 9.44 21.41 -10.70
C ASP A 10 8.07 22.12 -10.89
N ILE A 11 6.97 21.42 -10.65
CA ILE A 11 5.60 21.91 -10.97
C ILE A 11 4.67 22.04 -9.76
N ILE A 12 5.10 21.65 -8.56
CA ILE A 12 4.30 21.80 -7.34
C ILE A 12 4.01 23.31 -7.09
N PRO A 13 2.73 23.73 -7.00
CA PRO A 13 2.38 25.15 -6.84
C PRO A 13 2.86 25.79 -5.53
N PHE A 14 3.04 24.98 -4.48
CA PHE A 14 3.45 25.42 -3.14
C PHE A 14 4.59 24.51 -2.63
N PRO A 15 5.84 24.72 -3.07
CA PRO A 15 6.95 23.80 -2.81
C PRO A 15 7.36 23.74 -1.35
N ASP A 16 7.09 24.79 -0.58
CA ASP A 16 7.37 24.86 0.86
C ASP A 16 6.37 24.06 1.72
N ILE A 17 5.26 23.61 1.11
CA ILE A 17 4.28 22.74 1.77
C ILE A 17 4.65 21.30 1.45
N GLU A 18 5.25 20.61 2.42
CA GLU A 18 5.55 19.19 2.27
C GLU A 18 4.28 18.35 2.14
N GLY A 19 4.34 17.35 1.26
CA GLY A 19 3.31 16.31 1.17
C GLY A 19 3.27 15.46 2.43
N ILE A 20 2.11 14.86 2.70
CA ILE A 20 1.93 13.99 3.86
C ILE A 20 2.64 12.65 3.61
N ASP A 21 3.75 12.40 4.30
CA ASP A 21 4.38 11.07 4.39
C ASP A 21 3.90 10.31 5.64
N LEU A 22 3.09 9.27 5.43
CA LEU A 22 2.59 8.41 6.49
C LEU A 22 3.57 7.30 6.90
N GLY A 23 4.64 7.06 6.13
CA GLY A 23 5.61 5.99 6.35
C GLY A 23 6.20 5.96 7.77
N PRO A 24 6.69 7.10 8.32
CA PRO A 24 7.18 7.16 9.70
C PRO A 24 6.11 6.82 10.73
N ALA A 25 4.87 7.25 10.53
CA ALA A 25 3.77 6.97 11.44
C ALA A 25 3.39 5.48 11.42
N MET A 26 3.34 4.86 10.24
CA MET A 26 3.09 3.42 10.08
C MET A 26 4.19 2.59 10.77
N LYS A 27 5.46 2.96 10.58
CA LYS A 27 6.59 2.31 11.27
C LYS A 27 6.47 2.41 12.79
N ARG A 28 6.17 3.60 13.33
CA ARG A 28 5.97 3.80 14.77
C ARG A 28 4.82 2.96 15.34
N LYS A 29 3.79 2.68 14.53
CA LYS A 29 2.65 1.85 14.90
C LYS A 29 2.86 0.35 14.64
N ASN A 30 4.05 -0.07 14.19
CA ASN A 30 4.36 -1.45 13.81
C ASN A 30 3.36 -2.04 12.81
N PHE A 31 2.96 -1.23 11.82
CA PHE A 31 2.04 -1.66 10.79
C PHE A 31 2.67 -2.76 9.91
N THR A 32 2.01 -3.89 9.76
CA THR A 32 2.47 -4.99 8.90
C THR A 32 1.88 -4.89 7.49
N GLU A 33 2.42 -5.64 6.55
CA GLU A 33 1.86 -5.77 5.21
C GLU A 33 0.40 -6.27 5.27
N GLU A 34 0.10 -7.28 6.09
CA GLU A 34 -1.26 -7.78 6.31
C GLU A 34 -2.21 -6.71 6.85
N ASN A 35 -1.74 -5.84 7.76
CA ASN A 35 -2.58 -4.74 8.25
C ASN A 35 -3.02 -3.82 7.11
N ILE A 36 -2.14 -3.51 6.15
CA ILE A 36 -2.49 -2.67 5.00
C ILE A 36 -3.64 -3.29 4.19
N PHE A 37 -3.56 -4.60 3.92
CA PHE A 37 -4.63 -5.30 3.20
C PHE A 37 -5.91 -5.41 4.02
N GLN A 38 -5.84 -5.58 5.34
CA GLN A 38 -7.02 -5.59 6.22
C GLN A 38 -7.74 -4.24 6.22
N TYR A 39 -7.00 -3.13 6.32
CA TYR A 39 -7.58 -1.79 6.22
C TYR A 39 -8.23 -1.53 4.86
N ALA A 40 -7.66 -2.07 3.77
CA ALA A 40 -8.27 -1.99 2.45
C ALA A 40 -9.57 -2.81 2.37
N ASP A 41 -9.59 -4.04 2.89
CA ASP A 41 -10.79 -4.89 2.96
C ASP A 41 -11.90 -4.22 3.80
N GLU A 42 -11.55 -3.65 4.96
CA GLU A 42 -12.48 -2.86 5.79
C GLU A 42 -13.04 -1.64 5.06
N PHE A 43 -12.22 -0.94 4.29
CA PHE A 43 -12.67 0.17 3.46
C PHE A 43 -13.71 -0.27 2.42
N PHE A 44 -13.49 -1.38 1.71
CA PHE A 44 -14.45 -1.89 0.73
C PHE A 44 -15.74 -2.40 1.40
N VAL A 45 -15.63 -3.05 2.56
CA VAL A 45 -16.80 -3.45 3.36
C VAL A 45 -17.60 -2.24 3.84
N ALA A 46 -16.94 -1.13 4.22
CA ALA A 46 -17.62 0.11 4.60
C ALA A 46 -18.43 0.73 3.45
N LEU A 47 -18.04 0.45 2.20
CA LEU A 47 -18.80 0.77 0.99
C LEU A 47 -19.88 -0.27 0.65
N ASN A 48 -20.18 -1.18 1.59
CA ASN A 48 -21.15 -2.26 1.44
C ASN A 48 -20.79 -3.28 0.34
N LEU A 49 -19.50 -3.45 0.06
CA LEU A 49 -18.99 -4.53 -0.80
C LEU A 49 -18.69 -5.80 0.01
N THR A 50 -18.55 -6.92 -0.69
CA THR A 50 -18.28 -8.21 -0.08
C THR A 50 -16.84 -8.29 0.45
N ARG A 51 -16.70 -8.80 1.67
CA ARG A 51 -15.40 -9.11 2.30
C ARG A 51 -14.62 -10.14 1.48
N VAL A 52 -13.29 -10.00 1.41
CA VAL A 52 -12.44 -11.01 0.76
C VAL A 52 -12.50 -12.36 1.52
N PRO A 53 -12.53 -13.50 0.81
CA PRO A 53 -12.70 -14.82 1.44
C PRO A 53 -11.44 -15.28 2.18
N ASP A 54 -11.57 -16.22 3.12
CA ASP A 54 -10.44 -16.79 3.89
C ASP A 54 -9.29 -17.32 3.03
N ARG A 55 -9.61 -17.85 1.84
CA ARG A 55 -8.60 -18.31 0.88
C ARG A 55 -7.67 -17.20 0.43
N PHE A 56 -8.15 -15.96 0.34
CA PHE A 56 -7.32 -14.80 0.02
C PHE A 56 -6.23 -14.64 1.08
N TRP A 57 -6.59 -14.63 2.36
CA TRP A 57 -5.64 -14.47 3.46
C TRP A 57 -4.66 -15.64 3.57
N ASN A 58 -5.15 -16.86 3.37
CA ASN A 58 -4.35 -18.08 3.55
C ASN A 58 -3.39 -18.37 2.38
N LEU A 59 -3.69 -17.88 1.17
CA LEU A 59 -2.96 -18.23 -0.05
C LEU A 59 -2.21 -17.06 -0.70
N SER A 60 -2.52 -15.82 -0.33
CA SER A 60 -1.83 -14.64 -0.90
C SER A 60 -0.44 -14.47 -0.30
N ILE A 61 0.43 -13.78 -1.05
CA ILE A 61 1.77 -13.42 -0.59
C ILE A 61 1.84 -11.90 -0.45
N PHE A 62 1.66 -11.41 0.77
CA PHE A 62 1.67 -9.97 1.08
C PHE A 62 3.08 -9.40 1.23
N LYS A 63 4.05 -10.25 1.56
CA LYS A 63 5.45 -9.89 1.75
C LYS A 63 6.34 -10.83 0.95
N LYS A 64 7.41 -10.29 0.36
CA LYS A 64 8.41 -11.09 -0.34
C LYS A 64 8.99 -12.16 0.59
N ILE A 65 8.95 -13.40 0.13
CA ILE A 65 9.55 -14.53 0.85
C ILE A 65 11.06 -14.50 0.61
N PRO A 66 11.90 -14.52 1.67
CA PRO A 66 13.35 -14.51 1.52
C PRO A 66 13.82 -15.77 0.77
N ASN A 67 14.90 -15.64 0.00
CA ASN A 67 15.55 -16.73 -0.72
C ASN A 67 14.66 -17.48 -1.74
N ARG A 68 13.58 -16.85 -2.22
CA ARG A 68 12.72 -17.39 -3.28
C ARG A 68 12.77 -16.47 -4.50
N HIS A 69 12.93 -17.03 -5.69
CA HIS A 69 12.73 -16.26 -6.92
C HIS A 69 11.23 -16.02 -7.14
N MET A 70 10.83 -14.76 -7.24
CA MET A 70 9.42 -14.35 -7.33
C MET A 70 9.28 -13.13 -8.23
N ALA A 71 8.22 -13.10 -9.04
CA ALA A 71 7.79 -11.86 -9.66
C ALA A 71 7.23 -10.94 -8.56
N CYS A 72 7.85 -9.78 -8.36
CA CYS A 72 7.47 -8.82 -7.32
C CYS A 72 6.62 -7.67 -7.88
N HIS A 73 6.28 -7.72 -9.17
CA HIS A 73 5.33 -6.76 -9.73
C HIS A 73 3.94 -7.10 -9.18
N PRO A 74 3.21 -6.16 -8.58
CA PRO A 74 1.84 -6.40 -8.14
C PRO A 74 0.97 -6.89 -9.30
N THR A 75 0.12 -7.88 -9.06
CA THR A 75 -0.80 -8.50 -10.03
C THR A 75 -2.19 -8.68 -9.44
#